data_AF-A0A936Y9X8-F1
#
_entry.id   AF-A0A936Y9X8-F1
#
_cell.length_a   1.000
_cell.length_b   1.000
_cell.length_c   1.000
_cell.angle_alpha   90.00
_cell.angle_beta   90.00
_cell.angle_gamma   90.00
#
_symmetry.space_group_name_H-M   'P 1'
#
loop_
_entity.id
_entity.type
_entity.pdbx_description
1 polymer ?
#
loop_
_entity_poly.entity_id
_entity_poly.type
_entity_poly.pdbx_seq_one_letter_code
_entity_poly.pdbx_strand_id
1 'polypeptide(L)'
;MLQSNPVLSGQEDLFRSRLDTMIFLSHRLVRLCGLVDWSGLESFYRQYYCADNGRPGYSIRLMCGLFLLREIEGVSDETVCERWEENPYWQGQCPQEI
;
A
#
# COMPACT_ATOMS: atom_id res chain seq x y z
N MET A 1 -14.13 -9.65 0.72
CA MET A 1 -13.99 -8.25 0.23
C MET A 1 -12.53 -7.84 0.31
N LEU A 2 -12.03 -7.06 -0.64
CA LEU A 2 -10.82 -6.27 -0.41
C LEU A 2 -11.11 -5.40 0.82
N GLN A 3 -10.28 -5.50 1.86
CA GLN A 3 -10.53 -4.72 3.07
C GLN A 3 -10.37 -3.23 2.74
N SER A 4 -11.50 -2.53 2.60
CA SER A 4 -11.54 -1.09 2.71
C SER A 4 -11.49 -0.74 4.20
N ASN A 5 -10.44 -0.05 4.62
CA ASN A 5 -10.36 0.49 5.98
C ASN A 5 -11.46 1.54 6.17
N PRO A 6 -12.07 1.60 7.37
CA PRO A 6 -13.02 2.66 7.66
C PRO A 6 -12.32 4.02 7.63
N VAL A 7 -12.84 4.95 6.84
CA VAL A 7 -12.43 6.36 6.90
C VAL A 7 -12.93 6.93 8.23
N LEU A 8 -12.03 7.02 9.22
CA LEU A 8 -12.36 7.60 10.52
C LEU A 8 -12.37 9.13 10.39
N SER A 9 -13.43 9.77 10.88
CA SER A 9 -13.55 11.23 10.90
C SER A 9 -13.74 11.73 12.33
N GLY A 10 -12.97 12.75 12.74
CA GLY A 10 -13.12 13.39 14.05
C GLY A 10 -12.05 12.97 15.06
N GLN A 11 -12.42 12.83 16.34
CA GLN A 11 -11.49 12.61 17.46
C GLN A 11 -10.71 11.27 17.38
N GLU A 12 -11.20 10.29 16.62
CA GLU A 12 -10.56 8.97 16.46
C GLU A 12 -9.28 9.01 15.61
N ASP A 13 -9.11 10.04 14.75
CA ASP A 13 -7.91 10.23 13.92
C ASP A 13 -6.81 11.03 14.66
N LEU A 14 -7.10 11.61 15.83
CA LEU A 14 -6.20 12.52 16.54
C LEU A 14 -4.88 11.87 17.00
N PHE A 15 -4.90 10.56 17.22
CA PHE A 15 -3.76 9.79 17.77
C PHE A 15 -3.12 8.85 16.75
N ARG A 16 -3.58 8.83 15.49
CA ARG A 16 -2.94 8.02 14.47
C ARG A 16 -1.68 8.72 13.96
N SER A 17 -0.56 8.01 14.02
CA SER A 17 0.66 8.41 13.32
C SER A 17 0.39 8.39 11.83
N ARG A 18 0.09 9.56 11.26
CA ARG A 18 -0.14 9.72 9.83
C ARG A 18 1.17 9.52 9.08
N LEU A 19 1.23 8.54 8.17
CA LEU A 19 2.43 8.32 7.34
C LEU A 19 2.86 9.60 6.62
N ASP A 20 1.89 10.41 6.17
CA ASP A 20 2.16 11.69 5.50
C ASP A 20 2.91 12.71 6.37
N THR A 21 2.80 12.61 7.70
CA THR A 21 3.56 13.46 8.64
C THR A 21 4.97 12.95 8.92
N MET A 22 5.25 11.68 8.58
CA MET A 22 6.53 11.00 8.86
C MET A 22 7.46 10.93 7.63
N ILE A 23 6.94 11.21 6.43
CA ILE A 23 7.68 11.08 5.17
C ILE A 23 7.68 12.37 4.36
N PHE A 24 8.79 12.64 3.66
CA PHE A 24 8.81 13.70 2.66
C PHE A 24 8.11 13.25 1.37
N LEU A 25 7.08 13.97 0.95
CA LEU A 25 6.35 13.69 -0.29
C LEU A 25 7.22 13.82 -1.56
N SER A 26 8.33 14.54 -1.47
CA SER A 26 9.31 14.67 -2.55
C SER A 26 10.18 13.42 -2.75
N HIS A 27 10.12 12.46 -1.82
CA HIS A 27 10.91 11.23 -1.90
C HIS A 27 10.59 10.43 -3.17
N ARG A 28 11.61 9.84 -3.79
CA ARG A 28 11.52 9.13 -5.07
C ARG A 28 10.40 8.09 -5.10
N LEU A 29 10.31 7.27 -4.06
CA LEU A 29 9.29 6.20 -3.98
C LEU A 29 7.87 6.77 -3.86
N VAL A 30 7.69 7.83 -3.05
CA VAL A 30 6.39 8.48 -2.87
C VAL A 30 5.92 9.13 -4.16
N ARG A 31 6.82 9.82 -4.86
CA ARG A 31 6.54 10.38 -6.19
C ARG A 31 6.19 9.30 -7.20
N LEU A 32 6.91 8.18 -7.20
CA LEU A 32 6.61 7.06 -8.09
C LEU A 32 5.21 6.51 -7.85
N CYS A 33 4.79 6.35 -6.59
CA CYS A 33 3.42 5.95 -6.27
C CYS A 33 2.38 6.87 -6.91
N GLY A 34 2.61 8.18 -6.89
CA GLY A 34 1.72 9.16 -7.51
C GLY A 34 1.62 9.08 -9.04
N LEU A 35 2.54 8.37 -9.71
CA LEU A 35 2.55 8.19 -11.17
C LEU A 35 1.83 6.91 -11.62
N VAL A 36 1.59 5.97 -10.71
CA VAL A 36 0.97 4.68 -11.03
C VAL A 36 -0.55 4.82 -11.11
N ASP A 37 -1.16 4.32 -12.19
CA ASP A 37 -2.62 4.20 -12.28
C ASP A 37 -3.11 3.01 -11.43
N TRP A 38 -3.28 3.28 -10.14
CA TRP A 38 -3.78 2.28 -9.18
C TRP A 38 -5.21 1.83 -9.50
N SER A 39 -6.04 2.72 -10.03
CA SER A 39 -7.44 2.43 -10.35
C SER A 39 -7.57 1.46 -11.53
N GLY A 40 -6.73 1.64 -12.56
CA GLY A 40 -6.62 0.73 -13.67
C GLY A 40 -6.10 -0.65 -13.25
N LEU A 41 -5.07 -0.68 -12.40
CA LEU A 41 -4.54 -1.94 -11.84
C LEU A 41 -5.60 -2.68 -11.02
N GLU A 42 -6.30 -1.99 -10.13
CA GLU A 42 -7.36 -2.58 -9.32
C GLU A 42 -8.47 -3.16 -10.21
N SER A 43 -8.95 -2.37 -11.18
CA SER A 43 -9.98 -2.80 -12.12
C SER A 43 -9.55 -4.03 -12.93
N PHE A 44 -8.29 -4.06 -13.38
CA PHE A 44 -7.73 -5.16 -14.17
C PHE A 44 -7.60 -6.44 -13.35
N TYR A 45 -7.04 -6.36 -12.13
CA TYR A 45 -6.78 -7.53 -11.30
C TYR A 45 -7.99 -8.00 -10.50
N ARG A 46 -9.02 -7.17 -10.31
CA ARG A 46 -10.22 -7.50 -9.53
C ARG A 46 -10.86 -8.83 -9.94
N GLN A 47 -10.86 -9.17 -11.22
CA GLN A 47 -11.43 -10.43 -11.73
C GLN A 47 -10.77 -11.69 -11.17
N TYR A 48 -9.53 -11.60 -10.69
CA TYR A 48 -8.78 -12.71 -10.11
C TYR A 48 -8.96 -12.84 -8.60
N TYR A 49 -9.67 -11.90 -7.96
CA TYR A 49 -9.94 -11.91 -6.53
C TYR A 49 -11.36 -12.38 -6.26
N CYS A 50 -11.50 -13.32 -5.33
CA CYS A 50 -12.82 -13.78 -4.87
C CYS A 50 -13.35 -12.86 -3.78
N ALA A 51 -14.61 -12.43 -3.92
CA ALA A 51 -15.21 -11.46 -2.99
C ALA A 51 -15.73 -12.12 -1.70
N ASP A 52 -16.17 -13.36 -1.79
CA ASP A 52 -17.07 -14.03 -0.84
C ASP A 52 -16.60 -15.42 -0.40
N ASN A 53 -15.50 -15.94 -0.97
CA ASN A 53 -14.94 -17.23 -0.59
C ASN A 53 -13.52 -17.10 0.00
N GLY A 54 -13.27 -17.81 1.10
CA GLY A 54 -11.97 -17.89 1.74
C GLY A 54 -11.58 -16.65 2.57
N ARG A 55 -10.29 -16.57 2.94
CA ARG A 55 -9.74 -15.41 3.67
C ARG A 55 -9.78 -14.19 2.74
N PRO A 56 -10.28 -13.03 3.20
CA PRO A 56 -10.18 -11.79 2.46
C PRO A 56 -8.74 -11.53 1.99
N GLY A 57 -8.59 -11.32 0.68
CA GLY A 57 -7.31 -10.90 0.12
C GLY A 57 -6.91 -9.51 0.59
N TYR A 58 -5.61 -9.25 0.60
CA TYR A 58 -5.09 -7.88 0.75
C TYR A 58 -5.48 -7.02 -0.45
N SER A 59 -5.40 -5.69 -0.29
CA SER A 59 -5.69 -4.77 -1.39
C SER A 59 -4.76 -5.05 -2.58
N ILE A 60 -5.30 -4.95 -3.80
CA ILE A 60 -4.51 -5.10 -5.04
C ILE A 60 -3.37 -4.09 -5.05
N ARG A 61 -3.63 -2.87 -4.57
CA ARG A 61 -2.62 -1.83 -4.41
C ARG A 61 -1.44 -2.30 -3.55
N LEU A 62 -1.71 -2.95 -2.41
CA LEU A 62 -0.65 -3.51 -1.56
C LEU A 62 0.21 -4.50 -2.34
N MET A 63 -0.44 -5.51 -2.93
CA MET A 63 0.28 -6.58 -3.62
C MET A 63 1.12 -6.05 -4.79
N CYS A 64 0.55 -5.18 -5.61
CA CYS A 64 1.27 -4.55 -6.72
C CYS A 64 2.39 -3.62 -6.23
N GLY A 65 2.18 -2.87 -5.14
CA GLY A 65 3.21 -1.98 -4.60
C GLY A 65 4.40 -2.73 -4.00
N LEU A 66 4.16 -3.82 -3.26
CA LEU A 66 5.23 -4.69 -2.77
C LEU A 66 6.03 -5.32 -3.93
N PHE A 67 5.33 -5.78 -4.97
CA PHE A 67 5.98 -6.28 -6.18
C PHE A 67 6.83 -5.20 -6.86
N LEU A 68 6.32 -3.98 -7.01
CA LEU A 68 7.09 -2.87 -7.57
C LEU A 68 8.33 -2.54 -6.72
N LEU A 69 8.20 -2.49 -5.38
CA LEU A 69 9.33 -2.28 -4.47
C LEU A 69 10.42 -3.31 -4.70
N ARG A 70 10.03 -4.57 -4.79
CA ARG A 70 10.96 -5.68 -5.06
C ARG A 70 11.75 -5.46 -6.33
N GLU A 71 11.06 -5.16 -7.43
CA GLU A 71 11.70 -4.98 -8.74
C GLU A 71 12.57 -3.72 -8.81
N ILE A 72 12.16 -2.63 -8.14
CA ILE A 72 12.92 -1.36 -8.13
C ILE A 72 14.18 -1.47 -7.31
N GLU A 73 14.11 -2.13 -6.15
CA GLU A 73 15.20 -2.22 -5.19
C GLU A 73 16.06 -3.49 -5.39
N GLY A 74 15.60 -4.43 -6.22
CA GLY A 74 16.35 -5.63 -6.59
C GLY A 74 16.58 -6.60 -5.42
N VAL A 75 15.59 -6.73 -4.53
CA VAL A 75 15.68 -7.53 -3.29
C VAL A 75 14.74 -8.73 -3.33
N SER A 76 14.86 -9.68 -2.40
CA SER A 76 13.95 -10.82 -2.29
C SER A 76 12.62 -10.44 -1.62
N ASP A 77 11.60 -11.29 -1.77
CA ASP A 77 10.30 -11.09 -1.13
C ASP A 77 10.41 -11.01 0.40
N GLU A 78 11.30 -11.81 1.01
CA GLU A 78 11.55 -11.79 2.47
C GLU A 78 12.16 -10.45 2.89
N THR A 79 13.17 -9.97 2.17
CA THR A 79 13.78 -8.65 2.43
C THR A 79 12.77 -7.52 2.23
N VAL A 80 11.82 -7.67 1.30
CA VAL A 80 10.75 -6.69 1.15
C VAL A 80 9.87 -6.64 2.40
N CYS A 81 9.46 -7.79 2.93
CA CYS A 81 8.66 -7.84 4.15
C CYS A 81 9.39 -7.20 5.33
N GLU A 82 10.65 -7.58 5.57
CA GLU A 82 11.47 -7.04 6.66
C GLU A 82 11.61 -5.52 6.57
N ARG A 83 11.98 -5.00 5.38
CA ARG A 83 12.17 -3.55 5.19
C ARG A 83 10.88 -2.76 5.18
N TRP A 84 9.78 -3.36 4.73
CA TRP A 84 8.49 -2.68 4.72
C TRP A 84 8.00 -2.39 6.16
N GLU A 85 8.26 -3.28 7.11
CA GLU A 85 7.91 -3.06 8.52
C GLU A 85 8.69 -1.89 9.15
N GLU A 86 9.96 -1.75 8.77
CA GLU A 86 10.87 -0.76 9.38
C GLU A 86 10.90 0.60 8.63
N ASN A 87 10.53 0.64 7.35
CA ASN A 87 10.75 1.81 6.50
C ASN A 87 9.44 2.55 6.14
N PRO A 88 9.20 3.75 6.70
CA PRO A 88 7.97 4.51 6.43
C PRO A 88 7.86 4.98 4.98
N TYR A 89 8.96 5.12 4.22
CA TYR A 89 8.90 5.45 2.80
C TYR A 89 8.38 4.30 1.93
N TRP A 90 8.62 3.06 2.37
CA TRP A 90 8.13 1.86 1.68
C TRP A 90 6.64 1.67 1.95
N GLN A 91 6.21 1.90 3.19
CA GLN A 91 4.80 1.96 3.56
C GLN A 91 4.08 3.11 2.84
N GLY A 92 4.69 4.30 2.78
CA GLY A 92 4.13 5.48 2.14
C GLY A 92 4.06 5.41 0.61
N GLN A 93 4.89 4.60 -0.05
CA GLN A 93 4.74 4.30 -1.47
C GLN A 93 3.52 3.41 -1.72
N CYS A 94 3.16 2.56 -0.77
CA CYS A 94 2.06 1.64 -0.94
C CYS A 94 1.00 1.87 0.14
N PRO A 95 0.34 3.05 0.16
CA PRO A 95 -0.66 3.30 1.16
C PRO A 95 -1.82 2.34 0.90
N GLN A 96 -1.94 1.32 1.74
CA GLN A 96 -3.24 0.91 2.24
C GLN A 96 -3.79 2.18 2.89
N GLU A 97 -4.93 2.70 2.45
CA GLU A 97 -5.52 3.84 3.14
C GLU A 97 -5.54 3.54 4.65
N ILE A 98 -4.85 4.38 5.44
CA ILE A 98 -4.81 4.29 6.89
C ILE A 98 -6.18 4.70 7.40
#